data_AF-A0A0F5IK59-F1
#
_entry.id   AF-A0A0F5IK59-F1
#
_cell.length_a   1.000
_cell.length_b   1.000
_cell.length_c   1.000
_cell.angle_alpha   90.00
_cell.angle_beta   90.00
_cell.angle_gamma   90.00
#
_symmetry.space_group_name_H-M   'P 1'
#
loop_
_entity.id
_entity.type
_entity.pdbx_description
1 polymer ?
#
loop_
_entity_poly.entity_id
_entity_poly.type
_entity_poly.pdbx_seq_one_letter_code
_entity_poly.pdbx_strand_id
1 'polypeptide(L)' 'MKMIEVKDIIIGNRYLISGDLQNGYMDGKPYICHEEVTRAITRITDTHVICECGRQFLKNQNLKIVEY' A
#
# COMPACT_ATOMS: atom_id res chain seq x y z
N MET A 1 -9.16 8.77 -13.54
CA MET A 1 -8.33 8.12 -12.51
C MET A 1 -6.92 8.00 -13.04
N LYS A 2 -5.95 8.65 -12.37
CA LYS A 2 -4.56 8.74 -12.82
C LYS A 2 -3.71 7.78 -11.99
N MET A 3 -2.93 6.90 -12.64
CA MET A 3 -1.91 6.11 -11.94
C MET A 3 -0.78 7.03 -11.52
N ILE A 4 -0.26 6.76 -10.32
CA ILE A 4 0.80 7.55 -9.71
C ILE A 4 1.91 6.63 -9.22
N GLU A 5 3.13 7.10 -9.46
CA GLU A 5 4.34 6.46 -8.97
C GLU A 5 4.49 6.71 -7.46
N VAL A 6 5.14 5.77 -6.76
CA VAL A 6 5.32 5.87 -5.30
C VAL A 6 6.03 7.16 -4.87
N LYS A 7 6.96 7.66 -5.70
CA LYS A 7 7.71 8.90 -5.46
C LYS A 7 6.85 10.18 -5.51
N ASP A 8 5.70 10.11 -6.19
CA ASP A 8 4.82 11.26 -6.43
C ASP A 8 3.65 11.29 -5.42
N ILE A 9 3.62 10.35 -4.47
CA ILE A 9 2.61 10.29 -3.41
C ILE A 9 2.78 11.46 -2.46
N ILE A 10 1.66 12.12 -2.17
CA ILE A 10 1.57 13.15 -1.14
C ILE A 10 1.07 12.48 0.14
N ILE A 11 1.92 12.44 1.17
CA ILE A 11 1.57 11.87 2.48
C ILE A 11 0.37 12.62 3.07
N GLY A 12 -0.61 11.86 3.58
CA GLY A 12 -1.86 12.37 4.13
C GLY A 12 -3.04 12.35 3.14
N ASN A 13 -2.77 12.27 1.83
CA ASN A 13 -3.83 12.19 0.82
C ASN A 13 -4.38 10.76 0.70
N ARG A 14 -5.66 10.69 0.30
CA ARG A 14 -6.37 9.43 0.03
C ARG A 14 -6.15 8.96 -1.39
N TYR A 15 -5.87 7.68 -1.54
CA TYR A 15 -5.64 7.03 -2.82
C TYR A 15 -6.41 5.71 -2.88
N LEU A 16 -6.75 5.25 -4.08
CA LEU A 16 -7.10 3.86 -4.33
C LEU A 16 -5.80 3.07 -4.46
N ILE A 17 -5.61 2.08 -3.59
CA ILE A 17 -4.39 1.29 -3.47
C ILE A 17 -4.79 -0.17 -3.70
N SER A 18 -4.21 -0.81 -4.69
CA SER A 18 -4.35 -2.24 -4.96
C SER A 18 -2.96 -2.88 -4.93
N GLY A 19 -2.82 -4.02 -4.28
CA GLY A 19 -1.54 -4.72 -4.24
C GLY A 19 -1.45 -5.77 -3.16
N ASP A 20 -0.23 -6.29 -3.01
CA ASP A 20 0.09 -7.30 -2.01
C ASP A 20 0.25 -6.62 -0.64
N LEU A 21 -0.59 -7.02 0.30
CA LEU A 21 -0.62 -6.54 1.67
C LEU A 21 0.06 -7.57 2.59
N GLN A 22 0.99 -7.11 3.44
CA GLN A 22 1.51 -7.92 4.53
C GLN A 22 0.53 -7.90 5.71
N ASN A 23 -0.30 -8.94 5.81
CA ASN A 23 -1.37 -9.05 6.79
C ASN A 23 -0.95 -9.94 7.98
N GLY A 24 0.06 -9.46 8.71
CA GLY A 24 0.60 -10.16 9.88
C GLY A 24 1.49 -11.35 9.52
N TYR A 25 1.56 -12.31 10.43
CA TYR A 25 2.41 -13.50 10.32
C TYR A 25 1.58 -14.76 10.55
N MET A 26 1.80 -15.78 9.73
CA MET A 26 1.22 -17.11 9.88
C MET A 26 2.37 -18.12 9.86
N ASP A 27 2.44 -18.99 10.88
CA ASP A 27 3.53 -19.97 11.07
C ASP A 27 4.94 -19.34 11.03
N GLY A 28 5.08 -18.15 11.62
CA GLY A 28 6.35 -17.42 11.70
C GLY A 28 6.79 -16.76 10.38
N LYS A 29 5.97 -16.85 9.31
CA LYS A 29 6.26 -16.21 8.01
C LYS A 29 5.28 -15.06 7.76
N PRO A 30 5.70 -13.98 7.06
CA PRO A 30 4.77 -12.95 6.62
C PRO A 30 3.62 -13.56 5.82
N TYR A 31 2.39 -13.29 6.23
CA TYR A 31 1.21 -13.70 5.48
C TYR A 31 0.86 -12.60 4.48
N ILE A 32 0.94 -12.92 3.19
CA ILE A 32 0.68 -11.98 2.10
C ILE A 32 -0.67 -12.29 1.49
N CYS A 33 -1.53 -11.27 1.40
CA CYS A 33 -2.79 -11.34 0.67
C CYS A 33 -2.90 -10.17 -0.30
N HIS A 34 -3.73 -10.28 -1.33
CA HIS A 34 -3.96 -9.18 -2.26
C HIS A 34 -5.23 -8.43 -1.86
N GLU A 35 -5.15 -7.10 -1.73
CA GLU A 35 -6.30 -6.24 -1.37
C GLU A 35 -6.38 -5.02 -2.28
N GLU A 36 -7.57 -4.44 -2.37
CA GLU A 36 -7.83 -3.13 -2.97
C GLU A 36 -8.63 -2.27 -1.98
N VAL A 37 -8.10 -1.09 -1.62
CA VAL A 37 -8.69 -0.20 -0.61
C VAL A 37 -8.50 1.27 -0.97
N THR A 38 -9.43 2.12 -0.53
CA THR A 38 -9.26 3.59 -0.59
C THR A 38 -8.89 4.15 0.77
N ARG A 39 -7.64 4.56 0.95
CA ARG A 39 -7.06 4.93 2.24
C ARG A 39 -6.02 6.05 2.11
N ALA A 40 -5.80 6.77 3.19
CA ALA A 40 -4.75 7.78 3.28
C ALA A 40 -3.38 7.12 3.49
N ILE A 41 -2.39 7.51 2.70
CA ILE A 41 -1.01 7.01 2.86
C ILE A 41 -0.30 7.89 3.87
N THR A 42 0.19 7.31 4.96
CA THR A 42 0.82 8.05 6.06
C THR A 42 2.33 7.90 6.09
N ARG A 43 2.87 6.83 5.50
CA ARG A 43 4.31 6.58 5.45
C ARG A 43 4.69 5.71 4.27
N ILE A 44 5.86 5.97 3.69
CA ILE A 44 6.47 5.13 2.66
C ILE A 44 7.85 4.72 3.16
N THR A 45 8.20 3.45 2.98
CA THR A 45 9.52 2.91 3.28
C THR A 45 10.15 2.35 2.00
N ASP A 46 11.34 1.76 2.10
CA ASP A 46 11.99 1.12 0.97
C ASP A 46 11.15 -0.05 0.43
N THR A 47 10.46 -0.76 1.32
CA THR A 47 9.73 -1.99 1.00
C THR A 47 8.21 -1.86 1.07
N HIS A 48 7.66 -0.83 1.70
CA HIS A 48 6.22 -0.73 1.94
C HIS A 48 5.63 0.66 1.69
N VAL A 49 4.34 0.68 1.35
CA VAL A 49 3.43 1.81 1.44
C VAL A 49 2.48 1.56 2.61
N ILE A 50 2.48 2.44 3.60
CA ILE A 50 1.75 2.28 4.86
C ILE A 50 0.58 3.26 4.90
N CYS A 51 -0.60 2.72 5.15
CA CYS A 51 -1.84 3.48 5.26
C CYS A 51 -2.09 3.95 6.70
N GLU A 52 -2.95 4.94 6.88
CA GLU A 52 -3.46 5.43 8.16
C GLU A 52 -4.03 4.34 9.09
N CYS A 53 -4.58 3.27 8.51
CA CYS A 53 -5.09 2.11 9.25
C CYS A 53 -4.02 1.07 9.61
N GLY A 54 -2.74 1.33 9.34
CA GLY A 54 -1.63 0.41 9.61
C GLY A 54 -1.45 -0.70 8.56
N ARG A 55 -2.31 -0.76 7.53
CA ARG A 55 -2.12 -1.64 6.37
C ARG A 55 -0.80 -1.32 5.67
N GLN A 56 -0.01 -2.35 5.37
CA GLN A 56 1.32 -2.23 4.76
C GLN A 56 1.34 -2.98 3.43
N PHE A 57 1.22 -2.24 2.33
CA PHE A 57 1.33 -2.78 0.99
C PHE A 57 2.79 -2.89 0.59
N LEU A 58 3.20 -4.01 0.00
CA LEU A 58 4.54 -4.24 -0.51
C LEU A 58 4.79 -3.38 -1.75
N LYS A 59 5.98 -2.78 -1.82
CA LYS A 59 6.49 -2.11 -3.02
C LYS A 59 7.06 -3.16 -3.98
N ASN A 60 6.18 -3.78 -4.75
CA ASN A 60 6.53 -4.76 -5.77
C ASN A 60 5.73 -4.49 -7.06
N GLN A 61 5.82 -5.42 -8.02
CA GLN A 61 5.17 -5.28 -9.33
C GLN A 61 3.62 -5.29 -9.28
N ASN A 62 3.04 -5.74 -8.16
CA ASN A 62 1.60 -5.82 -7.98
C ASN A 62 1.00 -4.54 -7.38
N LEU A 63 1.84 -3.60 -6.91
CA LEU A 63 1.40 -2.35 -6.32
C LEU A 63 0.89 -1.38 -7.39
N LYS A 64 -0.36 -0.96 -7.25
CA LYS A 64 -1.02 0.05 -8.07
C LYS A 64 -1.63 1.10 -7.17
N ILE A 65 -1.34 2.36 -7.47
CA ILE A 65 -1.86 3.50 -6.72
C ILE A 65 -2.49 4.47 -7.71
N VAL A 66 -3.71 4.90 -7.39
CA VAL A 66 -4.54 5.73 -8.25
C VAL A 66 -5.09 6.91 -7.44
N GLU A 67 -5.01 8.10 -8.00
CA GLU A 67 -5.68 9.30 -7.45
C GLU A 67 -7.20 9.07 -7.39
N TYR A 68 -7.76 9.24 -6.19
CA TYR A 68 -9.19 9.13 -5.90
C TYR A 68 -9.89 10.48 -6.10
#